data_AF-A0A2W4WAM3-F1
#
_entry.id   AF-A0A2W4WAM3-F1
#
_cell.length_a   1.000
_cell.length_b   1.000
_cell.length_c   1.000
_cell.angle_alpha   90.00
_cell.angle_beta   90.00
_cell.angle_gamma   90.00
#
_symmetry.space_group_name_H-M   'P 1'
#
loop_
_entity.id
_entity.type
_entity.pdbx_description
1 polymer ?
#
loop_
_entity_poly.entity_id
_entity_poly.type
_entity_poly.pdbx_seq_one_letter_code
_entity_poly.pdbx_strand_id
1 'polypeptide(L)'
;MIKQLKTLGLVLGTAALILGLSPALAQASAPLIAAEAGPAAAAAAPALETTRYADLFSIAFPVGWQVSEQTNAPQLVADSAGANGSLPAMRTEVIWQDAPPREVVGQSLETIQALGYTVIRYDAANIDGVTAVRLWVGEIPGELPNAFITYVGYPTATATITSYYGDTPDNLDPVLMAIHQSFARSQ
;
A
#
# COMPACT_ATOMS: atom_id res chain seq x y z
N MET A 1 -13.60 8.59 -64.06
CA MET A 1 -12.48 9.52 -64.35
C MET A 1 -11.26 9.04 -63.57
N ILE A 2 -10.30 8.44 -64.26
CA ILE A 2 -9.07 7.85 -63.70
C ILE A 2 -7.95 8.88 -63.88
N LYS A 3 -7.24 9.24 -62.80
CA LYS A 3 -5.97 9.97 -62.89
C LYS A 3 -4.83 9.06 -62.46
N GLN A 4 -4.03 8.67 -63.44
CA GLN A 4 -2.70 8.10 -63.29
C GLN A 4 -1.64 9.18 -63.04
N LEU A 5 -0.50 8.73 -62.51
CA LEU A 5 0.90 9.24 -62.51
C LEU A 5 1.45 9.07 -61.07
N LYS A 6 2.66 8.59 -60.78
CA LYS A 6 3.83 8.26 -61.61
C LYS A 6 4.80 7.42 -60.76
N THR A 7 5.55 6.58 -61.45
CA THR A 7 6.53 5.59 -61.02
C THR A 7 7.92 6.21 -60.68
N LEU A 8 8.81 5.36 -60.15
CA LEU A 8 10.28 5.47 -59.93
C LEU A 8 10.74 6.11 -58.60
N GLY A 9 11.73 5.57 -57.88
CA GLY A 9 12.70 4.54 -58.25
C GLY A 9 13.57 4.09 -57.07
N LEU A 10 14.03 2.85 -57.21
CA LEU A 10 14.96 2.09 -56.39
C LEU A 10 16.40 2.61 -56.55
N VAL A 11 17.18 2.74 -55.47
CA VAL A 11 18.65 2.80 -55.54
C VAL A 11 19.24 1.93 -54.43
N LEU A 12 19.87 0.82 -54.84
CA LEU A 12 20.84 0.05 -54.07
C LEU A 12 22.12 0.89 -53.88
N GLY A 13 22.66 0.92 -52.66
CA GLY A 13 23.97 1.50 -52.36
C GLY A 13 24.83 0.52 -51.57
N THR A 14 25.68 -0.22 -52.28
CA THR A 14 26.78 -1.04 -51.75
C THR A 14 27.92 -0.11 -51.33
N ALA A 15 28.46 -0.26 -50.12
CA ALA A 15 29.75 0.34 -49.75
C ALA A 15 30.57 -0.62 -48.89
N ALA A 16 31.82 -0.77 -49.28
CA ALA A 16 32.76 -1.82 -48.91
C ALA A 16 33.54 -1.52 -47.62
N LEU A 17 34.10 -2.59 -47.06
CA LEU A 17 35.10 -2.64 -45.99
C LEU A 17 36.26 -1.66 -46.22
N ILE A 18 36.68 -0.97 -45.16
CA ILE A 18 38.04 -0.48 -44.98
C ILE A 18 38.60 -1.08 -43.68
N LEU A 19 39.61 -1.93 -43.84
CA LEU A 19 40.51 -2.41 -42.79
C LEU A 19 41.38 -1.23 -42.30
N GLY A 20 41.28 -0.91 -41.01
CA GLY A 20 42.17 0.04 -40.34
C GLY A 20 42.64 -0.53 -39.00
N LEU A 21 43.87 -1.05 -38.98
CA LEU A 21 44.63 -1.39 -37.78
C LEU A 21 45.00 -0.12 -37.01
N SER A 22 44.83 -0.12 -35.68
CA SER A 22 45.70 0.49 -34.65
C SER A 22 44.98 0.52 -33.28
N PRO A 23 45.69 0.75 -32.17
CA PRO A 23 46.51 -0.20 -31.45
C PRO A 23 45.81 -0.64 -30.15
N ALA A 24 46.35 -1.68 -29.53
CA ALA A 24 46.07 -2.05 -28.16
C ALA A 24 46.24 -0.83 -27.21
N LEU A 25 45.13 -0.28 -26.74
CA LEU A 25 45.11 0.41 -25.47
C LEU A 25 44.66 -0.62 -24.44
N ALA A 26 45.64 -1.03 -23.64
CA ALA A 26 45.43 -1.74 -22.39
C ALA A 26 44.43 -0.94 -21.54
N GLN A 27 43.15 -1.32 -21.62
CA GLN A 27 42.16 -0.84 -20.69
C GLN A 27 42.44 -1.59 -19.39
N ALA A 28 43.22 -0.95 -18.53
CA ALA A 28 43.41 -1.38 -17.16
C ALA A 28 42.03 -1.69 -16.58
N SER A 29 41.82 -2.95 -16.21
CA SER A 29 40.67 -3.37 -15.43
C SER A 29 40.77 -2.68 -14.08
N ALA A 30 40.23 -1.45 -14.00
CA ALA A 30 39.86 -0.89 -12.73
C ALA A 30 38.89 -1.89 -12.11
N PRO A 31 39.16 -2.44 -10.92
CA PRO A 31 38.15 -3.23 -10.24
C PRO A 31 36.95 -2.30 -10.08
N LEU A 32 35.82 -2.70 -10.66
CA LEU A 32 34.52 -2.27 -10.20
C LEU A 32 34.48 -2.65 -8.73
N ILE A 33 34.93 -1.74 -7.87
CA ILE A 33 34.54 -1.70 -6.48
C ILE A 33 33.02 -1.62 -6.59
N ALA A 34 32.36 -2.76 -6.39
CA ALA A 34 30.96 -2.75 -6.04
C ALA A 34 30.89 -1.78 -4.86
N ALA A 35 30.29 -0.61 -5.11
CA ALA A 35 29.76 0.17 -4.01
C ALA A 35 28.73 -0.77 -3.40
N GLU A 36 29.17 -1.52 -2.39
CA GLU A 36 28.31 -2.20 -1.44
C GLU A 36 27.46 -1.05 -0.90
N ALA A 37 26.29 -0.87 -1.48
CA ALA A 37 25.25 -0.07 -0.90
C ALA A 37 24.99 -0.77 0.44
N GLY A 38 25.67 -0.29 1.48
CA GLY A 38 25.39 -0.72 2.84
C GLY A 38 23.88 -0.68 3.01
N PRO A 39 23.29 -1.68 3.70
CA PRO A 39 21.84 -1.80 3.80
C PRO A 39 21.30 -0.43 4.17
N ALA A 40 20.53 0.18 3.27
CA ALA A 40 19.75 1.35 3.61
C ALA A 40 19.03 0.96 4.89
N ALA A 41 19.35 1.64 5.99
CA ALA A 41 18.78 1.32 7.28
C ALA A 41 17.27 1.40 7.11
N ALA A 42 16.63 0.23 6.93
CA ALA A 42 15.19 0.14 6.86
C ALA A 42 14.72 0.79 8.15
N ALA A 43 13.97 1.89 8.05
CA ALA A 43 13.43 2.55 9.21
C ALA A 43 12.76 1.45 10.06
N ALA A 44 13.29 1.24 11.26
CA ALA A 44 12.83 0.15 12.11
C ALA A 44 11.32 0.32 12.31
N ALA A 45 10.56 -0.73 12.00
CA ALA A 45 9.11 -0.70 12.22
C ALA A 45 8.85 -0.32 13.69
N PRO A 46 7.85 0.54 13.97
CA PRO A 46 7.56 0.98 15.33
C PRO A 46 7.22 -0.23 16.18
N ALA A 47 7.62 -0.19 17.45
CA ALA A 47 7.17 -1.18 18.43
C ALA A 47 5.64 -1.12 18.52
N LEU A 48 5.00 -2.29 18.48
CA LEU A 48 3.54 -2.42 18.55
C LEU A 48 3.12 -3.02 19.90
N GLU A 49 1.97 -2.58 20.39
CA GLU A 49 1.29 -3.09 21.58
C GLU A 49 -0.06 -3.67 21.18
N THR A 50 -0.30 -4.93 21.55
CA THR A 50 -1.56 -5.63 21.22
C THR A 50 -2.68 -5.15 22.11
N THR A 51 -3.73 -4.61 21.50
CA THR A 51 -5.02 -4.36 22.14
C THR A 51 -6.01 -5.47 21.79
N ARG A 52 -6.81 -5.89 22.76
CA ARG A 52 -7.90 -6.85 22.57
C ARG A 52 -9.23 -6.13 22.71
N TYR A 53 -10.16 -6.38 21.79
CA TYR A 53 -11.52 -5.87 21.85
C TYR A 53 -12.47 -7.01 22.20
N ALA A 54 -12.95 -7.00 23.45
CA ALA A 54 -13.81 -8.05 24.01
C ALA A 54 -13.29 -9.46 23.64
N ASP A 55 -14.21 -10.37 23.28
CA ASP A 55 -13.90 -11.71 22.77
C ASP A 55 -14.04 -11.80 21.25
N LEU A 56 -13.89 -10.68 20.52
CA LEU A 56 -14.05 -10.66 19.06
C LEU A 56 -12.71 -10.72 18.33
N PHE A 57 -11.77 -9.84 18.68
CA PHE A 57 -10.48 -9.76 17.99
C PHE A 57 -9.38 -9.12 18.85
N SER A 58 -8.14 -9.25 18.40
CA SER A 58 -7.02 -8.41 18.81
C SER A 58 -6.31 -7.80 17.62
N ILE A 59 -5.68 -6.65 17.83
CA ILE A 59 -4.88 -5.92 16.85
C ILE A 59 -3.81 -5.13 17.59
N ALA A 60 -2.66 -4.92 16.97
CA ALA A 60 -1.54 -4.19 17.57
C ALA A 60 -1.40 -2.79 16.96
N PHE A 61 -1.23 -1.80 17.83
CA PHE A 61 -1.01 -0.40 17.45
C PHE A 61 0.38 0.07 17.90
N PRO A 62 0.97 1.10 17.28
CA PRO A 62 2.22 1.65 17.76
C PRO A 62 2.12 2.10 19.23
N VAL A 63 3.17 1.83 20.00
CA VAL A 63 3.25 2.20 21.42
C VAL A 63 2.98 3.69 21.60
N GLY A 64 2.12 4.02 22.57
CA GLY A 64 1.75 5.39 22.92
C GLY A 64 0.54 5.95 22.16
N TRP A 65 -0.05 5.20 21.24
CA TRP A 65 -1.33 5.57 20.64
C TRP A 65 -2.46 5.49 21.68
N GLN A 66 -3.43 6.39 21.57
CA GLN A 66 -4.61 6.39 22.42
C GLN A 66 -5.65 5.47 21.79
N VAL A 67 -6.02 4.41 22.51
CA VAL A 67 -6.99 3.42 22.04
C VAL A 67 -8.29 3.55 22.84
N SER A 68 -9.42 3.61 22.14
CA SER A 68 -10.75 3.75 22.72
C SER A 68 -11.75 2.79 22.08
N GLU A 69 -12.55 2.16 22.94
CA GLU A 69 -13.69 1.35 22.53
C GLU A 69 -14.91 2.24 22.34
N GLN A 70 -15.62 2.06 21.23
CA GLN A 70 -16.85 2.82 20.97
C GLN A 70 -18.04 2.09 21.60
N THR A 71 -18.92 2.83 22.29
CA THR A 71 -20.04 2.24 23.03
C THR A 71 -21.21 1.80 22.15
N ASN A 72 -21.28 2.32 20.92
CA ASN A 72 -22.47 2.22 20.07
C ASN A 72 -22.32 1.21 18.91
N ALA A 73 -21.12 0.67 18.72
CA ALA A 73 -20.80 -0.30 17.68
C ALA A 73 -19.65 -1.19 18.16
N PRO A 74 -19.51 -2.42 17.64
CA PRO A 74 -18.32 -3.24 17.83
C PRO A 74 -17.12 -2.63 17.09
N GLN A 75 -16.66 -1.49 17.59
CA GLN A 75 -15.66 -0.63 16.99
C GLN A 75 -14.59 -0.22 18.00
N LEU A 76 -13.35 -0.27 17.55
CA LEU A 76 -12.18 0.23 18.25
C LEU A 76 -11.56 1.37 17.42
N VAL A 77 -11.18 2.47 18.08
CA VAL A 77 -10.53 3.63 17.47
C VAL A 77 -9.20 3.87 18.15
N ALA A 78 -8.13 3.98 17.37
CA ALA A 78 -6.78 4.25 17.83
C ALA A 78 -6.22 5.49 17.14
N ASP A 79 -5.81 6.48 17.91
CA ASP A 79 -5.29 7.75 17.40
C ASP A 79 -3.81 7.93 17.75
N SER A 80 -3.02 8.42 16.80
CA SER A 80 -1.62 8.81 17.04
C SER A 80 -1.49 10.14 17.77
N ALA A 81 -2.60 10.88 17.94
CA ALA A 81 -2.62 12.16 18.64
C ALA A 81 -2.15 11.99 20.10
N GLY A 82 -1.03 12.64 20.42
CA GLY A 82 -0.41 12.58 21.76
C GLY A 82 0.62 11.47 21.95
N ALA A 83 0.88 10.64 20.93
CA ALA A 83 2.00 9.70 20.95
C ALA A 83 3.32 10.47 20.80
N ASN A 84 4.27 10.28 21.72
CA ASN A 84 5.62 10.84 21.63
C ASN A 84 6.41 10.05 20.56
N GLY A 85 6.34 10.48 19.30
CA GLY A 85 7.03 9.81 18.20
C GLY A 85 6.91 10.54 16.87
N SER A 86 7.78 10.18 15.93
CA SER A 86 7.92 10.78 14.60
C SER A 86 6.90 10.29 13.56
N LEU A 87 5.80 9.65 13.98
CA LEU A 87 4.75 9.23 13.07
C LEU A 87 3.82 10.43 12.76
N PRO A 88 3.35 10.56 11.51
CA PRO A 88 2.37 11.60 11.18
C PRO A 88 1.06 11.38 11.93
N ALA A 89 0.19 12.39 11.88
CA ALA A 89 -1.17 12.25 12.38
C ALA A 89 -1.88 11.10 11.64
N MET A 90 -2.41 10.15 12.42
CA MET A 90 -3.06 8.95 11.93
C MET A 90 -4.18 8.56 12.89
N ARG A 91 -5.23 7.97 12.32
CA ARG A 91 -6.33 7.36 13.06
C ARG A 91 -6.65 6.01 12.46
N THR A 92 -6.71 4.96 13.27
CA THR A 92 -7.12 3.63 12.84
C THR A 92 -8.44 3.24 13.48
N GLU A 93 -9.39 2.82 12.67
CA GLU A 93 -10.69 2.31 13.10
C GLU A 93 -10.78 0.83 12.75
N VAL A 94 -11.22 0.01 13.69
CA VAL A 94 -11.51 -1.41 13.46
C VAL A 94 -12.97 -1.64 13.77
N ILE A 95 -13.73 -2.10 12.77
CA ILE A 95 -15.17 -2.36 12.90
C ILE A 95 -15.41 -3.84 12.61
N TRP A 96 -16.08 -4.53 13.53
CA TRP A 96 -16.57 -5.88 13.31
C TRP A 96 -18.02 -5.86 12.80
N GLN A 97 -18.33 -6.61 11.75
CA GLN A 97 -19.68 -6.71 11.21
C GLN A 97 -20.07 -8.17 11.07
N ASP A 98 -21.24 -8.55 11.58
CA ASP A 98 -21.83 -9.89 11.43
C ASP A 98 -22.48 -10.04 10.04
N ALA A 99 -21.71 -9.73 9.01
CA ALA A 99 -22.08 -9.83 7.61
C ALA A 99 -20.92 -10.39 6.78
N PRO A 100 -21.19 -11.21 5.75
CA PRO A 100 -20.15 -11.80 4.93
C PRO A 100 -19.44 -10.73 4.09
N PRO A 101 -18.16 -10.97 3.71
CA PRO A 101 -17.36 -9.99 2.99
C PRO A 101 -17.98 -9.52 1.67
N ARG A 102 -18.76 -10.37 0.99
CA ARG A 102 -19.45 -9.97 -0.25
C ARG A 102 -20.39 -8.78 -0.03
N GLU A 103 -21.09 -8.74 1.09
CA GLU A 103 -22.02 -7.66 1.42
C GLU A 103 -21.26 -6.42 1.89
N VAL A 104 -20.36 -6.60 2.86
CA VAL A 104 -19.61 -5.50 3.49
C VAL A 104 -18.72 -4.76 2.47
N VAL A 105 -17.95 -5.51 1.67
CA VAL A 105 -17.06 -4.91 0.66
C VAL A 105 -17.88 -4.20 -0.43
N GLY A 106 -19.00 -4.80 -0.87
CA GLY A 106 -19.89 -4.19 -1.86
C GLY A 106 -20.44 -2.84 -1.39
N GLN A 107 -21.04 -2.79 -0.20
CA GLN A 107 -21.56 -1.55 0.39
C GLN A 107 -20.47 -0.51 0.60
N SER A 108 -19.27 -0.94 1.01
CA SER A 108 -18.14 -0.02 1.23
C SER A 108 -17.65 0.61 -0.07
N LEU A 109 -17.55 -0.15 -1.16
CA LEU A 109 -17.19 0.39 -2.48
C LEU A 109 -18.25 1.35 -3.02
N GLU A 110 -19.53 1.03 -2.85
CA GLU A 110 -20.64 1.95 -3.19
C GLU A 110 -20.54 3.26 -2.40
N THR A 111 -20.19 3.18 -1.11
CA THR A 111 -20.01 4.35 -0.25
C THR A 111 -18.82 5.19 -0.69
N ILE A 112 -17.67 4.58 -0.96
CA ILE A 112 -16.46 5.25 -1.49
C ILE A 112 -16.82 6.01 -2.78
N GLN A 113 -17.54 5.36 -3.69
CA GLN A 113 -17.98 5.98 -4.94
C GLN A 113 -18.97 7.14 -4.71
N ALA A 114 -19.95 6.96 -3.83
CA ALA A 114 -20.98 7.96 -3.53
C ALA A 114 -20.39 9.22 -2.87
N LEU A 115 -19.34 9.06 -2.05
CA LEU A 115 -18.62 10.15 -1.40
C LEU A 115 -17.59 10.83 -2.32
N GLY A 116 -17.38 10.29 -3.53
CA GLY A 116 -16.42 10.85 -4.49
C GLY A 116 -14.96 10.57 -4.14
N TYR A 117 -14.69 9.55 -3.32
CA TYR A 117 -13.32 9.16 -2.98
C TYR A 117 -12.71 8.31 -4.11
N THR A 118 -11.39 8.33 -4.21
CA THR A 118 -10.68 7.64 -5.28
C THR A 118 -9.94 6.42 -4.74
N VAL A 119 -10.22 5.23 -5.28
CA VAL A 119 -9.41 4.03 -5.03
C VAL A 119 -8.14 4.13 -5.88
N ILE A 120 -7.00 4.35 -5.23
CA ILE A 120 -5.68 4.55 -5.86
C ILE A 120 -5.11 3.19 -6.30
N ARG A 121 -5.17 2.19 -5.41
CA ARG A 121 -4.72 0.81 -5.68
C ARG A 121 -5.44 -0.17 -4.77
N TYR A 122 -5.42 -1.44 -5.16
CA TYR A 122 -5.91 -2.55 -4.36
C TYR A 122 -4.95 -3.73 -4.41
N ASP A 123 -4.94 -4.53 -3.35
CA ASP A 123 -4.22 -5.80 -3.29
C ASP A 123 -5.00 -6.85 -2.48
N ALA A 124 -4.43 -8.05 -2.40
CA ALA A 124 -4.89 -9.10 -1.51
C ALA A 124 -3.74 -9.54 -0.59
N ALA A 125 -4.08 -9.92 0.63
CA ALA A 125 -3.13 -10.41 1.62
C ALA A 125 -3.71 -11.59 2.40
N ASN A 126 -2.86 -12.36 3.08
CA ASN A 126 -3.32 -13.33 4.07
C ASN A 126 -3.23 -12.71 5.46
N ILE A 127 -4.33 -12.63 6.19
CA ILE A 127 -4.41 -12.08 7.56
C ILE A 127 -5.28 -13.04 8.36
N ASP A 128 -4.83 -13.42 9.57
CA ASP A 128 -5.50 -14.42 10.42
C ASP A 128 -5.84 -15.73 9.67
N GLY A 129 -4.95 -16.16 8.77
CA GLY A 129 -5.13 -17.36 7.96
C GLY A 129 -6.19 -17.24 6.85
N VAL A 130 -6.89 -16.12 6.72
CA VAL A 130 -7.89 -15.87 5.67
C VAL A 130 -7.38 -14.88 4.62
N THR A 131 -7.99 -14.90 3.43
CA THR A 131 -7.69 -13.90 2.39
C THR A 131 -8.41 -12.61 2.72
N ALA A 132 -7.65 -11.52 2.85
CA ALA A 132 -8.12 -10.17 3.06
C ALA A 132 -7.92 -9.34 1.79
N VAL A 133 -8.82 -8.38 1.57
CA VAL A 133 -8.71 -7.38 0.48
C VAL A 133 -8.22 -6.08 1.09
N ARG A 134 -7.26 -5.39 0.44
CA ARG A 134 -6.83 -4.07 0.88
C ARG A 134 -7.01 -3.03 -0.21
N LEU A 135 -7.38 -1.82 0.20
CA LEU A 135 -7.59 -0.67 -0.65
C LEU A 135 -6.78 0.50 -0.13
N TRP A 136 -6.16 1.25 -1.04
CA TRP A 136 -5.65 2.58 -0.78
C TRP A 136 -6.64 3.56 -1.40
N VAL A 137 -7.19 4.42 -0.56
CA VAL A 137 -8.21 5.40 -0.93
C VAL A 137 -7.63 6.79 -0.68
N GLY A 138 -7.88 7.72 -1.60
CA GLY A 138 -7.49 9.11 -1.48
C GLY A 138 -8.66 10.06 -1.74
N GLU A 139 -8.35 11.36 -1.70
CA GLU A 139 -9.31 12.45 -1.92
C GLU A 139 -10.43 12.49 -0.86
N ILE A 140 -10.12 12.02 0.35
CA ILE A 140 -11.03 12.12 1.50
C ILE A 140 -11.00 13.57 2.01
N PRO A 141 -12.15 14.26 2.16
CA PRO A 141 -12.19 15.60 2.72
C PRO A 141 -11.72 15.62 4.18
N GLY A 142 -10.89 16.61 4.54
CA GLY A 142 -10.44 16.85 5.92
C GLY A 142 -8.93 16.78 6.08
N GLU A 143 -8.49 16.59 7.33
CA GLU A 143 -7.06 16.60 7.71
C GLU A 143 -6.29 15.32 7.36
N LEU A 144 -7.01 14.22 7.11
CA LEU A 144 -6.46 12.91 6.77
C LEU A 144 -7.01 12.47 5.40
N PRO A 145 -6.46 13.00 4.29
CA PRO A 145 -7.05 12.83 2.97
C PRO A 145 -6.85 11.45 2.35
N ASN A 146 -6.08 10.59 3.02
CA ASN A 146 -5.77 9.24 2.57
C ASN A 146 -6.27 8.20 3.58
N ALA A 147 -6.67 7.04 3.09
CA ALA A 147 -7.00 5.89 3.91
C ALA A 147 -6.41 4.59 3.34
N PHE A 148 -6.02 3.71 4.24
CA PHE A 148 -5.68 2.33 3.95
C PHE A 148 -6.74 1.46 4.61
N ILE A 149 -7.47 0.68 3.81
CA ILE A 149 -8.61 -0.11 4.25
C ILE A 149 -8.28 -1.58 4.03
N THR A 150 -8.49 -2.43 5.04
CA THR A 150 -8.40 -3.89 4.94
C THR A 150 -9.73 -4.52 5.34
N TYR A 151 -10.25 -5.41 4.50
CA TYR A 151 -11.39 -6.26 4.83
C TYR A 151 -10.91 -7.68 5.08
N VAL A 152 -11.03 -8.15 6.33
CA VAL A 152 -10.72 -9.53 6.73
C VAL A 152 -12.04 -10.31 6.78
N GLY A 153 -12.26 -11.14 5.76
CA GLY A 153 -13.55 -11.80 5.53
C GLY A 153 -13.61 -13.22 6.09
N TYR A 154 -14.61 -13.48 6.93
CA TYR A 154 -15.01 -14.79 7.43
C TYR A 154 -16.34 -15.24 6.78
N PRO A 155 -16.75 -16.51 6.92
CA PRO A 155 -17.98 -16.99 6.29
C PRO A 155 -19.25 -16.20 6.67
N THR A 156 -19.31 -15.68 7.89
CA THR A 156 -20.49 -14.99 8.45
C THR A 156 -20.19 -13.59 9.00
N ALA A 157 -18.95 -13.12 8.87
CA ALA A 157 -18.53 -11.87 9.49
C ALA A 157 -17.37 -11.24 8.71
N THR A 158 -17.18 -9.94 8.89
CA THR A 158 -16.08 -9.19 8.27
C THR A 158 -15.54 -8.18 9.27
N ALA A 159 -14.22 -8.17 9.47
CA ALA A 159 -13.55 -7.06 10.14
C ALA A 159 -13.08 -6.07 9.09
N THR A 160 -13.42 -4.79 9.27
CA THR A 160 -12.92 -3.68 8.45
C THR A 160 -11.95 -2.87 9.29
N ILE A 161 -10.71 -2.78 8.83
CA ILE A 161 -9.64 -2.00 9.46
C ILE A 161 -9.35 -0.82 8.53
N THR A 162 -9.55 0.40 9.01
CA THR A 162 -9.32 1.63 8.23
C THR A 162 -8.33 2.52 8.95
N SER A 163 -7.13 2.69 8.41
CA SER A 163 -6.17 3.71 8.86
C SER A 163 -6.24 4.93 7.97
N TYR A 164 -6.70 6.05 8.53
CA TYR A 164 -6.66 7.38 7.92
C TYR A 164 -5.32 8.06 8.22
N TYR A 165 -4.76 8.76 7.23
CA TYR A 165 -3.48 9.45 7.35
C TYR A 165 -3.39 10.71 6.46
N GLY A 166 -2.52 11.62 6.86
CA GLY A 166 -2.16 12.84 6.14
C GLY A 166 -1.46 12.60 4.79
N ASP A 167 -0.96 13.67 4.17
CA ASP A 167 0.01 13.56 3.08
C ASP A 167 1.33 12.96 3.58
N THR A 168 1.85 11.98 2.85
CA THR A 168 2.77 10.98 3.40
C THR A 168 4.25 11.27 3.10
N PRO A 169 5.16 11.08 4.08
CA PRO A 169 6.58 10.81 3.82
C PRO A 169 6.79 9.36 3.32
N ASP A 170 7.95 9.08 2.70
CA ASP A 170 8.29 7.84 1.96
C ASP A 170 8.27 6.50 2.76
N ASN A 171 7.78 6.47 4.01
CA ASN A 171 7.96 5.34 4.94
C ASN A 171 6.72 4.92 5.75
N LEU A 172 5.51 5.35 5.39
CA LEU A 172 4.31 5.00 6.17
C LEU A 172 3.74 3.61 5.85
N ASP A 173 3.88 3.15 4.60
CA ASP A 173 3.36 1.85 4.14
C ASP A 173 3.75 0.67 5.06
N PRO A 174 5.03 0.51 5.48
CA PRO A 174 5.40 -0.55 6.41
C PRO A 174 4.66 -0.50 7.75
N VAL A 175 4.36 0.70 8.26
CA VAL A 175 3.63 0.88 9.52
C VAL A 175 2.17 0.49 9.36
N LEU A 176 1.52 0.99 8.30
CA LEU A 176 0.14 0.64 7.93
C LEU A 176 -0.02 -0.87 7.77
N MET A 177 0.91 -1.49 7.03
CA MET A 177 0.92 -2.94 6.83
C MET A 177 1.12 -3.68 8.15
N ALA A 178 2.05 -3.27 9.01
CA ALA A 178 2.30 -3.93 10.29
C ALA A 178 1.07 -3.89 11.21
N ILE A 179 0.40 -2.74 11.32
CA ILE A 179 -0.85 -2.59 12.09
C ILE A 179 -1.92 -3.54 11.54
N HIS A 180 -2.24 -3.45 10.24
CA HIS A 180 -3.33 -4.24 9.65
C HIS A 180 -3.03 -5.74 9.65
N GLN A 181 -1.76 -6.14 9.50
CA GLN A 181 -1.32 -7.54 9.49
C GLN A 181 -1.37 -8.18 10.89
N SER A 182 -1.33 -7.38 11.95
CA SER A 182 -1.39 -7.86 13.34
C SER A 182 -2.79 -8.28 13.79
N PHE A 183 -3.81 -8.05 12.96
CA PHE A 183 -5.18 -8.43 13.27
C PHE A 183 -5.32 -9.95 13.38
N ALA A 184 -5.99 -10.39 14.45
CA ALA A 184 -6.34 -11.78 14.68
C ALA A 184 -7.73 -11.87 15.32
N ARG A 185 -8.56 -12.82 14.88
CA ARG A 185 -9.83 -13.12 15.53
C ARG A 185 -9.59 -13.83 16.85
N SER A 186 -10.39 -13.51 17.86
CA SER A 186 -10.43 -14.28 19.11
C SER A 186 -11.01 -15.68 18.84
N GLN A 187 -10.37 -16.70 19.41
CA GLN A 187 -10.78 -18.11 19.31
C GLN A 187 -11.91 -18.44 20.27
#